data_AF-A0A3D2R6K1-F1
#
_entry.id   AF-A0A3D2R6K1-F1
#
_cell.length_a   1.000
_cell.length_b   1.000
_cell.length_c   1.000
_cell.angle_alpha   90.00
_cell.angle_beta   90.00
_cell.angle_gamma   90.00
#
_symmetry.space_group_name_H-M   'P 1'
#
loop_
_entity.id
_entity.type
_entity.pdbx_description
1 polymer ?
#
loop_
_entity_poly.entity_id
_entity_poly.type
_entity_poly.pdbx_seq_one_letter_code
_entity_poly.pdbx_strand_id
1 'polypeptide(L)' 'MFDPRDLKDIQELGIDQAQVMAQIQVFDQGVPALDILRPATIGDGIMDCSMDQWRHWARIF' A
#
# COMPACT_ATOMS: atom_id res chain seq x y z
N MET A 1 12.33 6.47 11.43
CA MET A 1 13.64 5.85 11.73
C MET A 1 13.36 4.58 12.51
N PHE A 2 13.93 3.45 12.12
CA PHE A 2 13.71 2.17 12.82
C PHE A 2 14.29 2.21 14.22
N ASP A 3 13.54 1.69 15.19
CA ASP A 3 14.02 1.45 16.54
C ASP A 3 14.72 0.07 16.63
N PRO A 4 15.48 -0.21 17.70
CA PRO A 4 16.22 -1.47 17.82
C PRO A 4 15.36 -2.74 17.80
N ARG A 5 14.08 -2.66 18.19
CA ARG A 5 13.13 -3.78 18.13
C ARG A 5 12.69 -4.01 16.69
N ASP A 6 12.40 -2.94 15.94
CA ASP A 6 12.05 -3.05 14.52
C ASP A 6 13.16 -3.80 13.74
N LEU A 7 14.42 -3.47 14.00
CA LEU A 7 15.56 -4.13 13.34
C LEU A 7 15.66 -5.62 13.68
N LYS A 8 15.34 -5.98 14.93
CA LYS A 8 15.32 -7.37 15.37
C LYS A 8 14.21 -8.15 14.69
N ASP A 9 13.01 -7.59 14.62
CA ASP A 9 11.85 -8.22 13.99
C ASP A 9 12.08 -8.40 12.48
N ILE A 10 12.64 -7.40 11.80
CA ILE A 10 13.02 -7.46 10.39
C ILE A 10 14.00 -8.62 10.14
N GLN A 11 15.00 -8.77 11.00
CA GLN A 11 15.98 -9.84 10.91
C GLN A 11 15.35 -11.23 11.17
N GLU A 12 14.50 -11.35 12.18
CA GLU A 12 13.82 -12.62 12.52
C GLU A 12 12.88 -13.09 11.42
N LEU A 13 12.25 -12.15 10.70
CA LEU A 13 11.41 -12.43 9.55
C LEU A 13 12.21 -12.71 8.26
N GLY A 14 13.53 -12.55 8.28
CA GLY A 14 14.39 -12.75 7.12
C GLY A 14 14.18 -11.73 6.00
N ILE A 15 13.73 -10.52 6.35
CA ILE A 15 13.44 -9.44 5.41
C ILE A 15 14.62 -8.46 5.43
N ASP A 16 14.90 -7.82 4.30
CA ASP A 16 15.87 -6.73 4.24
C ASP A 16 15.22 -5.40 4.64
N GLN A 17 15.96 -4.56 5.36
CA GLN A 17 15.52 -3.21 5.73
C GLN A 17 15.16 -2.38 4.50
N ALA A 18 15.87 -2.55 3.37
CA ALA A 18 15.55 -1.85 2.14
C ALA A 18 14.18 -2.25 1.57
N GLN A 19 13.77 -3.51 1.73
CA GLN A 19 12.44 -3.97 1.31
C GLN A 19 11.35 -3.30 2.15
N VAL A 20 11.55 -3.18 3.46
CA VAL A 20 10.63 -2.47 4.34
C VAL A 20 10.54 -1.00 3.97
N MET A 21 11.69 -0.36 3.71
CA MET A 21 11.73 1.04 3.27
C MET A 21 10.98 1.26 1.95
N ALA A 22 11.13 0.36 0.97
CA ALA A 22 10.41 0.44 -0.29
C ALA A 22 8.88 0.33 -0.09
N GLN A 23 8.43 -0.53 0.82
CA GLN A 23 7.00 -0.69 1.11
C GLN A 23 6.40 0.52 1.82
N ILE A 24 7.12 1.13 2.76
CA ILE A 24 6.60 2.28 3.50
C ILE A 24 6.70 3.59 2.71
N GLN A 25 7.48 3.62 1.61
CA GLN A 25 7.64 4.82 0.79
C GLN A 25 6.31 5.33 0.22
N VAL A 26 5.32 4.46 0.04
CA VAL A 26 3.95 4.84 -0.32
C VAL A 26 3.34 5.87 0.63
N PHE A 27 3.63 5.78 1.93
CA PHE A 27 3.04 6.68 2.92
C PHE A 27 3.58 8.10 2.80
N ASP A 28 4.78 8.26 2.23
CA ASP A 28 5.38 9.57 1.95
C ASP A 28 4.86 10.14 0.62
N GLN A 29 4.75 9.30 -0.42
CA GLN A 29 4.26 9.71 -1.73
C GLN A 29 2.74 9.91 -1.79
N GLY A 30 2.00 9.27 -0.88
CA GLY A 30 0.55 9.23 -0.86
C GLY A 30 -0.03 8.17 -1.80
N VAL A 31 -1.16 7.59 -1.40
CA VAL A 31 -1.91 6.63 -2.24
C VAL A 31 -2.89 7.41 -3.12
N PRO A 32 -2.98 7.12 -4.43
CA PRO A 32 -4.01 7.71 -5.28
C PRO A 32 -5.41 7.42 -4.75
N ALA A 33 -6.30 8.41 -4.77
CA ALA A 33 -7.69 8.18 -4.40
C ALA A 33 -8.40 7.29 -5.43
N LEU A 34 -9.25 6.39 -4.95
CA LEU A 34 -10.19 5.70 -5.81
C LEU A 34 -11.36 6.63 -6.13
N ASP A 35 -11.54 6.95 -7.41
CA ASP A 35 -12.70 7.71 -7.86
C ASP A 35 -13.94 6.81 -7.87
N ILE A 36 -14.86 7.08 -6.95
CA ILE A 36 -16.12 6.33 -6.79
C ILE A 36 -17.29 7.22 -7.21
N LEU A 37 -18.14 6.69 -8.09
CA LEU A 37 -19.31 7.42 -8.63
C LEU A 37 -20.38 7.71 -7.56
N ARG A 38 -20.41 6.91 -6.49
CA ARG A 38 -21.34 7.02 -5.37
C ARG A 38 -20.72 6.40 -4.10
N PRO A 39 -21.20 6.75 -2.90
CA PRO A 39 -20.74 6.13 -1.67
C PRO A 39 -20.85 4.59 -1.71
N ALA A 40 -19.84 3.92 -1.15
CA ALA A 40 -19.90 2.50 -0.86
C ALA A 40 -20.80 2.26 0.35
N THR A 41 -21.94 1.62 0.14
CA THR A 41 -22.95 1.33 1.16
C THR A 41 -22.97 -0.16 1.54
N ILE A 42 -23.60 -0.48 2.67
CA ILE A 42 -23.80 -1.86 3.13
C ILE A 42 -24.70 -2.56 2.10
N GLY A 43 -24.07 -3.34 1.21
CA GLY A 43 -24.71 -4.02 0.08
C GLY A 43 -23.86 -4.03 -1.19
N ASP A 44 -22.94 -3.07 -1.33
CA ASP A 44 -22.08 -2.95 -2.52
C ASP A 44 -20.92 -3.95 -2.54
N GLY A 45 -20.60 -4.54 -1.39
CA GLY A 45 -19.43 -5.40 -1.23
C GLY A 45 -18.12 -4.61 -1.30
N ILE A 46 -17.01 -5.32 -1.57
CA ILE A 46 -15.72 -4.67 -1.83
C ILE A 46 -15.77 -4.12 -3.26
N MET A 47 -15.68 -2.79 -3.40
CA MET A 47 -15.59 -2.14 -4.70
C MET A 47 -14.21 -2.41 -5.31
N ASP A 48 -14.19 -2.91 -6.55
CA ASP A 48 -12.96 -3.17 -7.29
C ASP A 48 -12.66 -2.03 -8.28
N CYS A 49 -11.39 -1.89 -8.65
CA CYS A 49 -10.92 -0.92 -9.63
C CYS A 49 -11.21 -1.40 -11.06
N SER A 50 -11.44 -0.44 -11.95
CA SER A 50 -11.39 -0.72 -13.39
C SER A 50 -9.97 -1.13 -13.82
N MET A 51 -9.85 -1.81 -14.97
CA MET A 51 -8.54 -2.21 -15.52
C MET A 51 -7.58 -1.03 -15.75
N ASP A 52 -8.09 0.14 -16.12
CA ASP A 52 -7.26 1.32 -16.34
C ASP A 52 -6.79 1.93 -15.02
N GLN A 53 -7.61 1.91 -13.97
CA GLN A 53 -7.20 2.29 -12.62
C GLN A 53 -6.14 1.32 -12.06
N TRP A 54 -6.32 0.01 -12.28
CA TRP A 54 -5.32 -1.00 -11.94
C TRP A 54 -3.97 -0.71 -12.60
N ARG A 55 -3.96 -0.40 -13.89
CA ARG A 55 -2.74 -0.03 -14.63
C ARG A 55 -2.11 1.26 -14.14
N HIS A 56 -2.91 2.24 -13.74
CA HIS A 56 -2.40 3.48 -13.16
C HIS A 56 -1.70 3.21 -11.83
N TRP A 57 -2.32 2.41 -10.96
CA TRP A 57 -1.76 2.04 -9.66
C TRP A 57 -0.49 1.22 -9.79
N ALA A 58 -0.47 0.20 -10.65
CA ALA A 58 0.72 -0.63 -10.88
C ALA A 58 1.92 0.11 -11.51
N ARG A 59 1.78 1.39 -11.89
CA ARG A 59 2.89 2.24 -12.33
C ARG A 59 3.44 3.13 -11.21
N ILE A 60 2.66 3.32 -10.15
CA ILE A 60 3.01 4.15 -9.00
C ILE A 60 3.69 3.29 -7.92
N PHE A 61 3.38 1.99 -7.90
CA PHE A 61 3.93 0.95 -7.04
C PHE A 61 4.84 0.01 -7.81
#